data_AF-A0A5C7FTA5-F1
#
_entry.id   AF-A0A5C7FTA5-F1
#
_cell.length_a   1.000
_cell.length_b   1.000
_cell.length_c   1.000
_cell.angle_alpha   90.00
_cell.angle_beta   90.00
_cell.angle_gamma   90.00
#
_symmetry.space_group_name_H-M   'P 1'
#
loop_
_entity.id
_entity.type
_entity.pdbx_description
1 polymer ?
#
loop_
_entity_poly.entity_id
_entity_poly.type
_entity_poly.pdbx_seq_one_letter_code
_entity_poly.pdbx_strand_id
1 'polypeptide(L)'
;MTEKKLLEELDQLERELGRPLQIDQPALLHEFHDDQEHEGTLGMKVLSIVSAFIATGFFIGFTFLIGLNSTLAFAVMGTIMLGAGCVFCRRDLLGILGEAFGVALMVCGFPLFLAGMSDVTNTETGMALAALALAVLILVITENKIITFLATVTMGGCMLFLAHDDYGRFGAHLYVGFFAIALTLWVQSEALLLKSSGLLARRYDGVRTGLILALLIGAGYLSDFRFWMDLPRLPNWYASVALVPLLFWLVYDLLKRFNHSQGRVGTEMPATAKATGPVLSPLQRLYLAGLLALLIPTIFAPALSATLLCLLLAWKAGYRTGTALAVIALIYFISRYYYDMNLSLLTKSIILSTSGGLFLAAWALLRKKISSHETTAPGPGGR
;
A
#
# COMPACT_ATOMS: atom_id res chain seq x y z
N MET A 1 -14.15 4.88 15.75
CA MET A 1 -14.08 4.01 16.94
C MET A 1 -14.52 4.85 18.13
N THR A 2 -15.15 4.31 19.17
CA THR A 2 -15.53 5.11 20.36
C THR A 2 -14.50 4.92 21.47
N GLU A 3 -14.36 5.90 22.36
CA GLU A 3 -13.46 5.83 23.52
C GLU A 3 -13.73 4.57 24.36
N LYS A 4 -15.01 4.28 24.64
CA LYS A 4 -15.42 3.06 25.34
C LYS A 4 -14.88 1.78 24.66
N LYS A 5 -14.94 1.73 23.34
CA LYS A 5 -14.44 0.58 22.57
C LYS A 5 -12.91 0.48 22.62
N LEU A 6 -12.20 1.61 22.64
CA LEU A 6 -10.73 1.63 22.83
C LEU A 6 -10.35 1.03 24.18
N LEU A 7 -11.04 1.43 25.24
CA LEU A 7 -10.81 0.91 26.59
C LEU A 7 -11.15 -0.58 26.69
N GLU A 8 -12.26 -1.03 26.09
CA GLU A 8 -12.61 -2.45 26.03
C GLU A 8 -11.55 -3.29 25.30
N GLU A 9 -10.97 -2.79 24.20
CA GLU A 9 -9.90 -3.47 23.47
C GLU A 9 -8.60 -3.51 24.28
N LEU A 10 -8.26 -2.45 25.03
CA LEU A 10 -7.10 -2.44 25.93
C LEU A 10 -7.25 -3.46 27.06
N ASP A 11 -8.43 -3.50 27.68
CA ASP A 11 -8.77 -4.48 28.72
C ASP A 11 -8.67 -5.92 28.20
N GLN A 12 -9.18 -6.16 26.98
CA GLN A 12 -9.09 -7.47 26.36
C GLN A 12 -7.63 -7.86 26.11
N LEU A 13 -6.81 -6.92 25.63
CA LEU A 13 -5.40 -7.13 25.37
C LEU A 13 -4.62 -7.45 26.66
N GLU A 14 -4.91 -6.75 27.76
CA GLU A 14 -4.29 -7.01 29.06
C GLU A 14 -4.63 -8.41 29.59
N ARG A 15 -5.90 -8.83 29.43
CA ARG A 15 -6.35 -10.19 29.77
C ARG A 15 -5.66 -11.26 28.92
N GLU A 16 -5.47 -11.01 27.62
CA GLU A 16 -4.81 -11.95 26.70
C GLU A 16 -3.30 -12.05 26.94
N LEU A 17 -2.65 -10.95 27.35
CA LEU A 17 -1.23 -10.91 27.64
C LEU A 17 -0.86 -11.46 29.03
N GLY A 18 -1.82 -11.52 29.96
CA GLY A 18 -1.60 -12.02 31.32
C GLY A 18 -0.56 -11.20 32.11
N ARG A 19 -0.28 -9.97 31.68
CA ARG A 19 0.65 -9.04 32.34
C ARG A 19 0.11 -7.61 32.20
N PRO A 20 0.33 -6.73 33.18
CA PRO A 20 -0.10 -5.35 33.10
C PRO A 20 0.62 -4.64 31.95
N LEU A 21 -0.16 -3.93 31.14
CA LEU A 21 0.34 -3.10 30.05
C LEU A 21 0.91 -1.81 30.64
N GLN A 22 2.19 -1.52 30.39
CA GLN A 22 2.75 -0.20 30.67
C GLN A 22 2.34 0.76 29.56
N ILE A 23 1.16 1.37 29.71
CA ILE A 23 0.61 2.35 28.79
C ILE A 23 0.32 3.62 29.58
N ASP A 24 0.74 4.77 29.03
CA ASP A 24 0.27 6.07 29.49
C ASP A 24 -1.14 6.31 28.94
N GLN A 25 -2.12 5.81 29.68
CA GLN A 25 -3.54 5.87 29.32
C GLN A 25 -4.04 7.31 29.09
N PRO A 26 -3.71 8.32 29.92
CA PRO A 26 -4.13 9.69 29.65
C PRO A 26 -3.47 10.27 28.38
N ALA A 27 -2.20 9.98 28.10
CA ALA A 27 -1.58 10.41 26.85
C ALA A 27 -2.25 9.75 25.62
N LEU A 28 -2.60 8.46 25.71
CA LEU A 28 -3.28 7.72 24.65
C LEU A 28 -4.69 8.28 24.39
N LEU A 29 -5.45 8.57 25.45
CA LEU A 29 -6.79 9.17 25.34
C LEU A 29 -6.72 10.57 24.73
N HIS A 30 -5.75 11.39 25.16
CA HIS A 30 -5.52 12.70 24.57
C HIS A 30 -5.23 12.60 23.07
N GLU A 31 -4.33 11.70 22.64
CA GLU A 31 -4.02 11.50 21.22
C GLU A 31 -5.22 10.94 20.44
N PHE A 32 -6.04 10.08 21.05
CA PHE A 32 -7.27 9.58 20.43
C PHE A 32 -8.32 10.68 20.21
N HIS A 33 -8.50 11.60 21.16
CA HIS A 33 -9.40 12.74 20.99
C HIS A 33 -8.86 13.74 19.97
N ASP A 34 -7.55 14.03 20.01
CA ASP A 34 -6.88 14.87 19.01
C ASP A 34 -7.09 14.32 17.59
N ASP A 35 -6.92 13.00 17.40
CA ASP A 35 -7.18 12.35 16.12
C ASP A 35 -8.67 12.38 15.74
N GLN A 36 -9.63 12.28 16.66
CA GLN A 36 -11.06 12.38 16.33
C GLN A 36 -11.47 13.78 15.87
N GLU A 37 -10.92 14.83 16.49
CA GLU A 37 -11.24 16.21 16.15
C GLU A 37 -10.62 16.62 14.81
N HIS A 38 -9.46 16.08 14.46
CA HIS A 38 -8.73 16.41 13.24
C HIS A 38 -9.00 15.41 12.08
N GLU A 39 -9.35 14.15 12.36
CA GLU A 39 -9.71 13.19 11.31
C GLU A 39 -11.14 13.40 10.83
N GLY A 40 -11.30 14.27 9.84
CA GLY A 40 -12.50 14.30 9.02
C GLY A 40 -12.83 12.93 8.41
N THR A 41 -14.10 12.70 8.11
CA THR A 41 -14.59 11.49 7.45
C THR A 41 -13.79 11.19 6.17
N LEU A 42 -13.73 9.92 5.78
CA LEU A 42 -13.05 9.50 4.54
C LEU A 42 -13.56 10.28 3.31
N GLY A 43 -14.87 10.59 3.28
CA GLY A 43 -15.45 11.45 2.26
C GLY A 43 -14.87 12.87 2.25
N MET A 44 -14.70 13.49 3.41
CA MET A 44 -14.06 14.81 3.52
C MET A 44 -12.58 14.78 3.05
N LYS A 45 -11.83 13.72 3.38
CA LYS A 45 -10.44 13.56 2.92
C LYS A 45 -10.36 13.44 1.40
N VAL A 46 -11.23 12.61 0.78
CA VAL A 46 -11.30 12.48 -0.68
C VAL A 46 -11.72 13.79 -1.34
N LEU A 47 -12.76 14.45 -0.82
CA LEU A 47 -13.25 15.71 -1.36
C LEU A 47 -12.18 16.81 -1.29
N SER A 48 -11.41 16.87 -0.20
CA SER A 48 -10.30 17.80 -0.04
C SER A 48 -9.19 17.59 -1.08
N ILE A 49 -8.83 16.33 -1.36
CA ILE A 49 -7.84 16.03 -2.41
C ILE A 49 -8.38 16.45 -3.78
N VAL A 50 -9.61 16.06 -4.11
CA VAL A 50 -10.22 16.37 -5.42
C VAL A 50 -10.38 17.88 -5.60
N SER A 51 -10.85 18.60 -4.58
CA SER A 51 -11.01 20.06 -4.63
C SER A 51 -9.67 20.77 -4.75
N ALA A 52 -8.61 20.28 -4.09
CA ALA A 52 -7.26 20.81 -4.22
C ALA A 52 -6.73 20.69 -5.66
N PHE A 53 -6.93 19.55 -6.33
CA PHE A 53 -6.55 19.37 -7.74
C PHE A 53 -7.37 20.26 -8.69
N ILE A 54 -8.69 20.36 -8.47
CA ILE A 54 -9.56 21.24 -9.27
C ILE A 54 -9.12 22.71 -9.10
N ALA A 55 -8.92 23.15 -7.86
CA ALA A 55 -8.47 24.50 -7.55
C ALA A 55 -7.11 24.79 -8.18
N THR A 56 -6.19 23.83 -8.16
CA THR A 56 -4.88 23.94 -8.82
C THR A 56 -5.03 24.15 -10.33
N GLY A 57 -5.90 23.37 -10.98
CA GLY A 57 -6.18 23.53 -12.42
C GLY A 57 -6.76 24.90 -12.76
N PHE A 58 -7.75 25.37 -11.99
CA PHE A 58 -8.32 26.71 -12.18
C PHE A 58 -7.31 27.82 -11.91
N PHE A 59 -6.50 27.69 -10.86
CA PHE A 59 -5.52 28.70 -10.49
C PHE A 59 -4.43 28.80 -11.55
N ILE A 60 -3.84 27.68 -11.97
CA ILE A 60 -2.85 27.65 -13.05
C ILE A 60 -3.46 28.23 -14.34
N GLY A 61 -4.67 27.80 -14.71
CA GLY A 61 -5.37 28.34 -15.88
C GLY A 61 -5.60 29.84 -15.80
N PHE A 62 -5.99 30.36 -14.64
CA PHE A 62 -6.16 31.79 -14.40
C PHE A 62 -4.82 32.55 -14.56
N THR A 63 -3.72 32.04 -14.00
CA THR A 63 -2.41 32.69 -14.13
C THR A 63 -1.95 32.83 -15.57
N PHE A 64 -2.23 31.84 -16.41
CA PHE A 64 -1.98 31.92 -17.85
C PHE A 64 -2.88 32.95 -18.54
N LEU A 65 -4.16 33.03 -18.17
CA LEU A 65 -5.11 33.99 -18.76
C LEU A 65 -4.74 35.45 -18.49
N ILE A 66 -4.22 35.75 -17.30
CA ILE A 66 -3.80 37.12 -16.93
C ILE A 66 -2.38 37.46 -17.36
N GLY A 67 -1.68 36.53 -18.03
CA GLY A 67 -0.32 36.74 -18.52
C GLY A 67 0.76 36.75 -17.42
N LEU A 68 0.48 36.20 -16.23
CA LEU A 68 1.49 35.98 -15.19
C LEU A 68 2.29 34.70 -15.47
N ASN A 69 2.96 34.64 -16.61
CA ASN A 69 3.72 33.49 -17.09
C ASN A 69 5.24 33.62 -16.93
N SER A 70 5.70 34.56 -16.11
CA SER A 70 7.13 34.75 -15.83
C SER A 70 7.65 33.64 -14.90
N THR A 71 8.77 33.01 -15.26
CA THR A 71 9.49 31.99 -14.46
C THR A 71 9.68 32.44 -13.01
N LEU A 72 10.15 33.68 -12.80
CA LEU A 72 10.32 34.26 -11.46
C LEU A 72 9.00 34.36 -10.69
N ALA A 73 7.90 34.74 -11.34
CA ALA A 73 6.60 34.88 -10.70
C ALA A 73 6.07 33.52 -10.21
N PHE A 74 6.21 32.49 -11.05
CA PHE A 74 5.87 31.12 -10.67
C PHE A 74 6.73 30.59 -9.52
N ALA A 75 8.05 30.84 -9.53
CA ALA A 75 8.94 30.43 -8.44
C ALA A 75 8.56 31.08 -7.11
N VAL A 76 8.35 32.41 -7.11
CA VAL A 76 7.99 33.17 -5.90
C VAL A 76 6.62 32.74 -5.38
N MET A 77 5.62 32.67 -6.25
CA MET A 77 4.26 32.26 -5.88
C MET A 77 4.22 30.82 -5.36
N GLY A 78 4.90 29.90 -6.06
CA GLY A 78 5.05 28.51 -5.62
C GLY A 78 5.70 28.41 -4.24
N THR A 79 6.77 29.16 -4.00
CA THR A 79 7.47 29.20 -2.70
C THR A 79 6.55 29.73 -1.59
N ILE A 80 5.83 30.83 -1.84
CA ILE A 80 4.88 31.40 -0.88
C ILE A 80 3.76 30.41 -0.55
N MET A 81 3.18 29.76 -1.57
CA MET A 81 2.10 28.80 -1.38
C MET A 81 2.57 27.54 -0.64
N LEU A 82 3.76 27.03 -0.92
CA LEU A 82 4.36 25.91 -0.18
C LEU A 82 4.66 26.30 1.27
N GLY A 83 5.21 27.49 1.51
CA GLY A 83 5.49 27.99 2.86
C GLY A 83 4.21 28.17 3.68
N ALA A 84 3.21 28.84 3.10
CA ALA A 84 1.90 29.01 3.71
C ALA A 84 1.23 27.66 3.96
N GLY A 85 1.22 26.76 2.98
CA GLY A 85 0.66 25.42 3.09
C GLY A 85 1.28 24.61 4.24
N CYS A 86 2.60 24.67 4.41
CA CYS A 86 3.29 24.04 5.54
C CYS A 86 2.83 24.59 6.90
N VAL A 87 2.51 25.88 6.99
CA VAL A 87 2.01 26.52 8.22
C VAL A 87 0.56 26.13 8.48
N PHE A 88 -0.31 26.22 7.47
CA PHE A 88 -1.73 25.89 7.58
C PHE A 88 -2.00 24.41 7.88
N CYS A 89 -1.09 23.51 7.47
CA CYS A 89 -1.20 22.07 7.78
C CYS A 89 -0.66 21.66 9.15
N ARG A 90 -0.22 22.61 9.99
CA ARG A 90 0.06 22.31 11.40
C ARG A 90 -1.26 22.21 12.17
N ARG A 91 -1.39 21.13 12.94
CA ARG A 91 -2.62 20.81 13.72
C ARG A 91 -3.09 21.98 14.58
N ASP A 92 -2.16 22.71 15.19
CA ASP A 92 -2.46 23.71 16.23
C ASP A 92 -3.15 25.00 15.76
N LEU A 93 -3.26 25.25 14.44
CA LEU A 93 -3.62 26.58 13.93
C LEU A 93 -5.12 26.78 13.63
N LEU A 94 -5.75 25.86 12.90
CA LEU A 94 -7.06 26.15 12.25
C LEU A 94 -8.00 24.94 12.07
N GLY A 95 -7.71 23.81 12.73
CA GLY A 95 -8.51 22.58 12.62
C GLY A 95 -8.70 22.10 11.17
N ILE A 96 -9.85 21.46 10.89
CA ILE A 96 -10.14 20.79 9.61
C ILE A 96 -10.09 21.74 8.39
N LEU A 97 -10.58 22.98 8.54
CA LEU A 97 -10.59 23.97 7.45
C LEU A 97 -9.17 24.42 7.09
N GLY A 98 -8.32 24.62 8.11
CA GLY A 98 -6.90 24.93 7.93
C GLY A 98 -6.16 23.83 7.19
N GLU A 99 -6.43 22.57 7.55
CA GLU A 99 -5.83 21.42 6.87
C GLU A 99 -6.22 21.36 5.39
N ALA A 100 -7.51 21.48 5.07
CA ALA A 100 -7.97 21.43 3.67
C ALA A 100 -7.39 22.58 2.83
N PHE A 101 -7.32 23.78 3.40
CA PHE A 101 -6.73 24.94 2.74
C PHE A 101 -5.22 24.78 2.55
N GLY A 102 -4.51 24.29 3.58
CA GLY A 102 -3.08 24.03 3.51
C GLY A 102 -2.73 22.95 2.48
N VAL A 103 -3.53 21.87 2.39
CA VAL A 103 -3.38 20.86 1.34
C VAL A 103 -3.54 21.47 -0.05
N ALA A 104 -4.56 22.31 -0.26
CA ALA A 104 -4.77 22.98 -1.54
C ALA A 104 -3.59 23.90 -1.92
N LEU A 105 -3.08 24.68 -0.96
CA LEU A 105 -1.89 25.52 -1.17
C LEU A 105 -0.65 24.68 -1.51
N MET A 106 -0.45 23.54 -0.87
CA MET A 106 0.67 22.65 -1.16
C MET A 106 0.56 22.02 -2.55
N VAL A 107 -0.62 21.51 -2.90
CA VAL A 107 -0.90 20.87 -4.20
C VAL A 107 -0.74 21.87 -5.35
N CYS A 108 -1.10 23.14 -5.13
CA CYS A 108 -0.97 24.18 -6.14
C CYS A 108 0.44 24.79 -6.18
N GLY A 109 1.05 25.02 -5.02
CA GLY A 109 2.40 25.60 -4.92
C GLY A 109 3.47 24.69 -5.51
N PHE A 110 3.32 23.37 -5.43
CA PHE A 110 4.26 22.39 -5.96
C PHE A 110 4.51 22.53 -7.48
N PRO A 111 3.51 22.41 -8.37
CA PRO A 111 3.72 22.58 -9.81
C PRO A 111 4.14 24.00 -10.20
N LEU A 112 3.70 25.03 -9.47
CA LEU A 112 4.12 26.42 -9.72
C LEU A 112 5.60 26.63 -9.41
N PHE A 113 6.08 26.10 -8.28
CA PHE A 113 7.49 26.16 -7.94
C PHE A 113 8.34 25.46 -9.01
N LEU A 114 7.91 24.28 -9.47
CA LEU A 114 8.58 23.55 -10.54
C LEU A 114 8.54 24.30 -11.88
N ALA A 115 7.41 24.89 -12.24
CA ALA A 115 7.31 25.75 -13.42
C ALA A 115 8.28 26.94 -13.33
N GLY A 116 8.46 27.51 -12.13
CA GLY A 116 9.46 28.55 -11.87
C GLY A 116 10.91 28.07 -11.87
N MET A 117 11.17 26.77 -11.91
CA MET A 117 12.50 26.18 -12.04
C MET A 117 12.83 25.76 -13.47
N SER A 118 11.91 25.93 -14.43
CA SER A 118 12.05 25.44 -15.82
C SER A 118 13.34 25.89 -16.48
N ASP A 119 13.69 27.18 -16.34
CA ASP A 119 14.85 27.79 -16.97
C ASP A 119 16.17 27.40 -16.29
N VAL A 120 16.12 26.84 -15.08
CA VAL A 120 17.29 26.35 -14.34
C VAL A 120 17.53 24.88 -14.70
N THR A 121 16.48 24.07 -14.74
CA THR A 121 16.60 22.63 -15.00
C THR A 121 16.84 22.32 -16.47
N ASN A 122 16.22 23.08 -17.39
CA ASN A 122 16.33 23.02 -18.86
C ASN A 122 16.13 21.63 -19.52
N THR A 123 15.82 20.60 -18.75
CA THR A 123 15.73 19.19 -19.16
C THR A 123 14.61 18.51 -18.38
N GLU A 124 13.99 17.50 -18.98
CA GLU A 124 12.94 16.70 -18.32
C GLU A 124 13.50 15.95 -17.10
N THR A 125 14.69 15.35 -17.24
CA THR A 125 15.42 14.67 -16.15
C THR A 125 15.75 15.66 -15.02
N GLY A 126 16.21 16.87 -15.34
CA GLY A 126 16.47 17.91 -14.36
C GLY A 126 15.20 18.34 -13.61
N MET A 127 14.07 18.46 -14.31
CA MET A 127 12.78 18.76 -13.71
C MET A 127 12.30 17.63 -12.79
N ALA A 128 12.47 16.38 -13.21
CA ALA A 128 12.12 15.21 -12.40
C ALA A 128 12.99 15.11 -11.13
N LEU A 129 14.29 15.44 -11.20
CA LEU A 129 15.17 15.51 -10.05
C LEU A 129 14.78 16.65 -9.09
N ALA A 130 14.45 17.83 -9.62
CA ALA A 130 13.96 18.95 -8.80
C ALA A 130 12.64 18.59 -8.09
N ALA A 131 11.71 17.97 -8.81
CA ALA A 131 10.45 17.47 -8.25
C ALA A 131 10.67 16.39 -7.18
N LEU A 132 11.61 15.47 -7.40
CA LEU A 132 11.99 14.45 -6.43
C LEU A 132 12.56 15.08 -5.15
N ALA A 133 13.51 15.99 -5.29
CA ALA A 133 14.11 16.70 -4.17
C ALA A 133 13.07 17.48 -3.37
N LEU A 134 12.15 18.17 -4.05
CA LEU A 134 11.07 18.91 -3.40
C LEU A 134 10.08 17.97 -2.68
N ALA A 135 9.71 16.84 -3.30
CA ALA A 135 8.82 15.85 -2.69
C ALA A 135 9.45 15.24 -1.42
N VAL A 136 10.74 14.93 -1.44
CA VAL A 136 11.49 14.46 -0.26
C VAL A 136 11.53 15.55 0.82
N LEU A 137 11.81 16.80 0.45
CA LEU A 137 11.82 17.91 1.39
C LEU A 137 10.45 18.08 2.09
N ILE A 138 9.36 18.05 1.32
CA ILE A 138 8.00 18.12 1.85
C ILE A 138 7.71 16.94 2.79
N LEU A 139 8.14 15.72 2.41
CA LEU A 139 7.96 14.53 3.24
C LEU A 139 8.74 14.60 4.56
N VAL A 140 9.90 15.27 4.57
CA VAL A 140 10.72 15.49 5.77
C VAL A 140 10.14 16.58 6.67
N ILE A 141 9.55 17.64 6.10
CA ILE A 141 9.03 18.79 6.86
C ILE A 141 7.62 18.54 7.40
N THR A 142 6.75 17.92 6.61
CA THR A 142 5.31 17.87 6.93
C THR A 142 4.90 16.63 7.72
N GLU A 143 3.96 16.79 8.63
CA GLU A 143 3.40 15.69 9.44
C GLU A 143 2.00 15.25 8.97
N ASN A 144 1.37 16.04 8.10
CA ASN A 144 0.00 15.80 7.64
C ASN A 144 -0.08 14.51 6.78
N LYS A 145 -1.04 13.64 7.11
CA LYS A 145 -1.24 12.33 6.43
C LYS A 145 -1.52 12.47 4.93
N ILE A 146 -2.24 13.50 4.49
CA ILE A 146 -2.60 13.72 3.07
C ILE A 146 -1.38 14.22 2.30
N ILE A 147 -0.63 15.18 2.85
CA ILE A 147 0.57 15.72 2.19
C ILE A 147 1.65 14.66 2.10
N THR A 148 1.89 13.91 3.17
CA THR A 148 2.89 12.83 3.20
C THR A 148 2.52 11.71 2.22
N PHE A 149 1.24 11.37 2.10
CA PHE A 149 0.73 10.50 1.03
C PHE A 149 1.08 11.04 -0.35
N LEU A 150 0.71 12.29 -0.64
CA LEU A 150 0.90 12.89 -1.96
C LEU A 150 2.39 13.02 -2.31
N ALA A 151 3.22 13.45 -1.36
CA ALA A 151 4.67 13.54 -1.52
C ALA A 151 5.30 12.17 -1.79
N THR A 152 4.83 11.11 -1.12
CA THR A 152 5.32 9.74 -1.38
C THR A 152 4.93 9.26 -2.77
N VAL A 153 3.72 9.58 -3.25
CA VAL A 153 3.27 9.24 -4.62
C VAL A 153 4.07 10.02 -5.66
N THR A 154 4.27 11.32 -5.46
CA THR A 154 5.08 12.16 -6.35
C THR A 154 6.53 11.68 -6.40
N MET A 155 7.12 11.36 -5.24
CA MET A 155 8.45 10.75 -5.15
C MET A 155 8.50 9.45 -5.97
N GLY A 156 7.50 8.58 -5.84
CA GLY A 156 7.38 7.37 -6.66
C GLY A 156 7.27 7.66 -8.16
N GLY A 157 6.43 8.63 -8.57
CA GLY A 157 6.30 9.04 -9.97
C GLY A 157 7.62 9.55 -10.56
N CYS A 158 8.33 10.42 -9.84
CA CYS A 158 9.65 10.92 -10.25
C CYS A 158 10.69 9.81 -10.33
N MET A 159 10.74 8.90 -9.34
CA MET A 159 11.66 7.75 -9.37
C MET A 159 11.36 6.81 -10.53
N LEU A 160 10.08 6.58 -10.86
CA LEU A 160 9.69 5.76 -12.01
C LEU A 160 10.11 6.42 -13.32
N PHE A 161 9.88 7.72 -13.46
CA PHE A 161 10.33 8.49 -14.63
C PHE A 161 11.85 8.40 -14.80
N LEU A 162 12.61 8.74 -13.77
CA LEU A 162 14.09 8.71 -13.81
C LEU A 162 14.62 7.30 -14.10
N ALA A 163 14.06 6.28 -13.45
CA ALA A 163 14.47 4.90 -13.72
C ALA A 163 14.15 4.50 -15.17
N HIS A 164 13.03 4.95 -15.72
CA HIS A 164 12.66 4.68 -17.10
C HIS A 164 13.52 5.44 -18.11
N ASP A 165 13.82 6.70 -17.85
CA ASP A 165 14.63 7.57 -18.71
C ASP A 165 16.07 7.00 -18.87
N ASP A 166 16.70 6.63 -17.74
CA ASP A 166 18.08 6.13 -17.74
C ASP A 166 18.21 4.66 -18.19
N TYR A 167 17.26 3.81 -17.79
CA TYR A 167 17.39 2.34 -17.91
C TYR A 167 16.23 1.67 -18.66
N GLY A 168 15.35 2.45 -19.30
CA GLY A 168 14.22 1.95 -20.07
C GLY A 168 13.29 1.06 -19.25
N ARG A 169 12.90 -0.09 -19.81
CA ARG A 169 11.99 -1.03 -19.14
C ARG A 169 12.66 -1.74 -17.95
N PHE A 170 13.99 -1.89 -17.97
CA PHE A 170 14.73 -2.50 -16.87
C PHE A 170 14.65 -1.62 -15.60
N GLY A 171 14.76 -0.30 -15.75
CA GLY A 171 14.58 0.63 -14.63
C GLY A 171 13.20 0.55 -13.99
N ALA A 172 12.13 0.38 -14.78
CA ALA A 172 10.80 0.16 -14.23
C ALA A 172 10.68 -1.15 -13.41
N HIS A 173 11.42 -2.20 -13.77
CA HIS A 173 11.51 -3.41 -12.95
C HIS A 173 12.25 -3.19 -11.64
N LEU A 174 13.37 -2.46 -11.67
CA LEU A 174 14.10 -2.07 -10.46
C LEU A 174 13.23 -1.22 -9.53
N TYR A 175 12.49 -0.27 -10.09
CA TYR A 175 11.52 0.55 -9.37
C TYR A 175 10.48 -0.32 -8.64
N VAL A 176 9.82 -1.26 -9.35
CA VAL A 176 8.81 -2.14 -8.74
C VAL A 176 9.42 -3.01 -7.64
N GLY A 177 10.61 -3.58 -7.87
CA GLY A 177 11.33 -4.35 -6.85
C GLY A 177 11.65 -3.52 -5.61
N PHE A 178 12.16 -2.29 -5.80
CA PHE A 178 12.47 -1.36 -4.72
C PHE A 178 11.24 -1.00 -3.89
N PHE A 179 10.13 -0.59 -4.53
CA PHE A 179 8.90 -0.23 -3.81
C PHE A 179 8.24 -1.44 -3.13
N ALA A 180 8.36 -2.65 -3.69
CA ALA A 180 7.90 -3.87 -3.05
C ALA A 180 8.67 -4.18 -1.77
N ILE A 181 10.00 -4.04 -1.78
CA ILE A 181 10.85 -4.21 -0.60
C ILE A 181 10.53 -3.10 0.42
N ALA A 182 10.49 -1.84 -0.02
CA ALA A 182 10.22 -0.69 0.84
C ALA A 182 8.87 -0.81 1.56
N LEU A 183 7.79 -1.15 0.83
CA LEU A 183 6.47 -1.37 1.41
C LEU A 183 6.48 -2.54 2.41
N THR A 184 7.14 -3.64 2.06
CA THR A 184 7.23 -4.82 2.94
C THR A 184 7.93 -4.48 4.25
N LEU A 185 9.07 -3.78 4.18
CA LEU A 185 9.82 -3.34 5.34
C LEU A 185 9.01 -2.33 6.17
N TRP A 186 8.34 -1.38 5.52
CA TRP A 186 7.51 -0.38 6.20
C TRP A 186 6.40 -1.02 7.03
N VAL A 187 5.67 -1.97 6.45
CA VAL A 187 4.60 -2.70 7.15
C VAL A 187 5.15 -3.67 8.20
N GLN A 188 6.27 -4.34 7.93
CA GLN A 188 6.86 -5.28 8.90
C GLN A 188 7.42 -4.58 10.13
N SER A 189 7.97 -3.38 9.95
CA SER A 189 8.58 -2.58 10.99
C SER A 189 7.58 -1.64 11.68
N GLU A 190 6.27 -1.78 11.45
CA GLU A 190 5.21 -0.93 12.02
C GLU A 190 5.43 -0.63 13.51
N ALA A 191 5.56 -1.66 14.35
CA ALA A 191 5.75 -1.47 15.80
C ALA A 191 7.02 -0.68 16.16
N LEU A 192 8.10 -0.82 15.38
CA LEU A 192 9.35 -0.07 15.59
C LEU A 192 9.22 1.38 15.11
N LEU A 193 8.57 1.59 13.97
CA LEU A 193 8.36 2.91 13.37
C LEU A 193 7.47 3.78 14.26
N LEU A 194 6.37 3.21 14.76
CA LEU A 194 5.44 3.90 15.66
C LEU A 194 6.09 4.23 17.01
N LYS A 195 7.03 3.39 17.49
CA LYS A 195 7.76 3.64 18.75
C LYS A 195 8.90 4.65 18.60
N SER A 196 9.52 4.74 17.42
CA SER A 196 10.77 5.49 17.20
C SER A 196 10.61 7.00 17.44
N SER A 197 9.58 7.61 16.84
CA SER A 197 9.30 9.04 17.03
C SER A 197 7.84 9.37 16.71
N GLY A 198 7.28 10.36 17.40
CA GLY A 198 5.93 10.86 17.12
C GLY A 198 5.77 11.37 15.69
N LEU A 199 6.82 11.95 15.10
CA LEU A 199 6.84 12.36 13.69
C LEU A 199 6.62 11.17 12.74
N LEU A 200 7.34 10.07 12.97
CA LEU A 200 7.25 8.90 12.11
C LEU A 200 5.91 8.18 12.27
N ALA A 201 5.36 8.17 13.50
CA ALA A 201 4.03 7.67 13.78
C ALA A 201 2.95 8.45 13.01
N ARG A 202 3.00 9.79 13.03
CA ARG A 202 2.04 10.64 12.31
C ARG A 202 2.08 10.46 10.79
N ARG A 203 3.28 10.24 10.23
CA ARG A 203 3.50 10.05 8.78
C ARG A 203 3.21 8.63 8.29
N TYR A 204 3.17 7.66 9.21
CA TYR A 204 3.16 6.24 8.88
C TYR A 204 2.04 5.86 7.90
N ASP A 205 0.81 6.32 8.14
CA ASP A 205 -0.36 6.03 7.30
C ASP A 205 -0.24 6.64 5.89
N GLY A 206 0.21 7.89 5.81
CA GLY A 206 0.38 8.60 4.55
C GLY A 206 1.43 7.92 3.69
N VAL A 207 2.60 7.63 4.26
CA VAL A 207 3.70 6.92 3.59
C VAL A 207 3.28 5.51 3.18
N ARG A 208 2.63 4.74 4.07
CA ARG A 208 2.15 3.38 3.76
C ARG A 208 1.21 3.39 2.55
N THR A 209 0.24 4.31 2.54
CA THR A 209 -0.72 4.42 1.43
C THR A 209 -0.03 4.87 0.14
N GLY A 210 0.91 5.80 0.25
CA GLY A 210 1.69 6.30 -0.89
C GLY A 210 2.57 5.22 -1.49
N LEU A 211 3.22 4.39 -0.68
CA LEU A 211 4.02 3.25 -1.11
C LEU A 211 3.18 2.20 -1.84
N ILE A 212 1.97 1.91 -1.33
CA ILE A 212 1.02 1.01 -2.03
C ILE A 212 0.71 1.58 -3.41
N LEU A 213 0.30 2.85 -3.50
CA LEU A 213 -0.08 3.45 -4.79
C LEU A 213 1.11 3.55 -5.75
N ALA A 214 2.29 3.93 -5.25
CA ALA A 214 3.53 3.98 -6.02
C ALA A 214 3.92 2.61 -6.60
N LEU A 215 3.79 1.53 -5.81
CA LEU A 215 3.99 0.16 -6.28
C LEU A 215 2.96 -0.24 -7.34
N LEU A 216 1.69 0.11 -7.16
CA LEU A 216 0.62 -0.17 -8.12
C LEU A 216 0.78 0.60 -9.44
N ILE A 217 1.27 1.85 -9.40
CA ILE A 217 1.60 2.64 -10.60
C ILE A 217 2.72 1.95 -11.38
N GLY A 218 3.80 1.53 -10.70
CA GLY A 218 4.89 0.78 -11.35
C GLY A 218 4.44 -0.57 -11.91
N ALA A 219 3.60 -1.30 -11.17
CA ALA A 219 2.96 -2.52 -11.65
C ALA A 219 2.10 -2.26 -12.90
N GLY A 220 1.36 -1.15 -12.91
CA GLY A 220 0.58 -0.70 -14.06
C GLY A 220 1.44 -0.42 -15.29
N TYR A 221 2.59 0.22 -15.09
CA TYR A 221 3.56 0.45 -16.16
C TYR A 221 4.11 -0.87 -16.74
N LEU A 222 4.36 -1.88 -15.90
CA LEU A 222 4.81 -3.20 -16.34
C LEU A 222 3.70 -4.12 -16.90
N SER A 223 2.44 -3.71 -16.83
CA SER A 223 1.28 -4.54 -17.21
C SER A 223 0.96 -4.61 -18.71
N ASP A 224 1.84 -4.09 -19.59
CA ASP A 224 1.76 -4.41 -21.03
C ASP A 224 2.24 -5.85 -21.26
N PHE A 225 1.30 -6.81 -21.32
CA PHE A 225 1.59 -8.24 -21.42
C PHE A 225 1.66 -8.76 -22.87
N ARG A 226 1.99 -7.90 -23.85
CA ARG A 226 2.26 -8.31 -25.24
C ARG A 226 3.54 -9.16 -25.32
N PHE A 227 3.43 -10.42 -24.89
CA PHE A 227 4.49 -11.41 -24.72
C PHE A 227 4.85 -12.13 -26.03
N TRP A 228 4.03 -12.01 -27.08
CA TRP A 228 4.14 -12.74 -28.36
C TRP A 228 4.22 -11.86 -29.62
N MET A 229 4.35 -10.54 -29.49
CA MET A 229 4.62 -9.70 -30.66
C MET A 229 6.12 -9.71 -30.93
N ASP A 230 6.52 -10.02 -32.16
CA ASP A 230 7.89 -10.07 -32.72
C ASP A 230 8.61 -8.70 -32.73
N LEU A 231 8.61 -8.00 -31.59
CA LEU A 231 9.45 -6.85 -31.31
C LEU A 231 10.51 -7.32 -30.29
N PRO A 232 11.80 -7.07 -30.52
CA PRO A 232 12.84 -7.39 -29.54
C PRO A 232 12.58 -6.56 -28.27
N ARG A 233 11.94 -7.18 -27.28
CA ARG A 233 11.57 -6.58 -26.00
C ARG A 233 12.30 -7.34 -24.88
N LEU A 234 12.77 -6.59 -23.88
CA LEU A 234 13.31 -7.18 -22.65
C LEU A 234 12.26 -8.11 -21.99
N PRO A 235 12.67 -9.27 -21.45
CA PRO A 235 11.75 -10.20 -20.78
C PRO A 235 11.03 -9.55 -19.57
N ASN A 236 9.70 -9.63 -19.51
CA ASN A 236 8.88 -9.00 -18.47
C ASN A 236 8.81 -9.81 -17.15
N TRP A 237 9.94 -10.33 -16.66
CA TRP A 237 9.99 -11.17 -15.45
C TRP A 237 10.93 -10.65 -14.35
N TYR A 238 11.76 -9.63 -14.62
CA TYR A 238 12.80 -9.18 -13.67
C TYR A 238 12.23 -8.75 -12.31
N ALA A 239 11.12 -8.00 -12.29
CA ALA A 239 10.48 -7.59 -11.03
C ALA A 239 9.95 -8.78 -10.22
N SER A 240 9.59 -9.89 -10.87
CA SER A 240 9.11 -11.10 -10.20
C SER A 240 10.19 -11.78 -9.36
N VAL A 241 11.48 -11.54 -9.64
CA VAL A 241 12.61 -11.99 -8.81
C VAL A 241 12.54 -11.41 -7.40
N ALA A 242 12.03 -10.19 -7.24
CA ALA A 242 11.81 -9.59 -5.92
C ALA A 242 10.42 -9.97 -5.37
N LEU A 243 9.37 -9.88 -6.20
CA LEU A 243 7.98 -10.04 -5.76
C LEU A 243 7.64 -11.45 -5.29
N VAL A 244 8.09 -12.48 -6.02
CA VAL A 244 7.77 -13.89 -5.71
C VAL A 244 8.38 -14.33 -4.38
N PRO A 245 9.68 -14.09 -4.10
CA PRO A 245 10.26 -14.38 -2.79
C PRO A 245 9.60 -13.61 -1.65
N LEU A 246 9.26 -12.32 -1.84
CA LEU A 246 8.59 -11.52 -0.82
C LEU A 246 7.20 -12.07 -0.48
N LEU A 247 6.41 -12.42 -1.50
CA LEU A 247 5.11 -13.08 -1.34
C LEU A 247 5.24 -14.40 -0.59
N PHE A 248 6.19 -15.24 -1.01
CA PHE A 248 6.41 -16.54 -0.40
C PHE A 248 6.80 -16.40 1.08
N TRP A 249 7.74 -15.50 1.38
CA TRP A 249 8.16 -15.18 2.74
C TRP A 249 7.00 -14.64 3.59
N LEU A 250 6.17 -13.74 3.03
CA LEU A 250 5.03 -13.17 3.74
C LEU A 250 4.00 -14.23 4.11
N VAL A 251 3.66 -15.14 3.18
CA VAL A 251 2.73 -16.23 3.48
C VAL A 251 3.33 -17.19 4.50
N TYR A 252 4.63 -17.49 4.41
CA TYR A 252 5.31 -18.29 5.43
C TYR A 252 5.24 -17.65 6.82
N ASP A 253 5.48 -16.34 6.96
CA ASP A 253 5.36 -15.61 8.23
C ASP A 253 3.92 -15.67 8.79
N LEU A 254 2.92 -15.47 7.93
CA LEU A 254 1.50 -15.55 8.33
C LEU A 254 1.12 -16.96 8.81
N LEU A 255 1.53 -18.01 8.10
CA LEU A 255 1.27 -19.40 8.50
C LEU A 255 1.95 -19.75 9.83
N LYS A 256 3.18 -19.27 10.05
CA LYS A 256 3.90 -19.46 11.31
C LYS A 256 3.18 -18.83 12.49
N ARG A 257 2.64 -17.61 12.34
CA ARG A 257 1.86 -16.92 13.38
C ARG A 257 0.58 -17.67 13.73
N PHE A 258 -0.11 -18.23 12.72
CA PHE A 258 -1.34 -18.99 12.93
C PHE A 258 -1.12 -20.24 13.82
N ASN A 259 -0.01 -20.96 13.64
CA ASN A 259 0.34 -22.11 14.50
C ASN A 259 0.55 -21.74 15.96
N HIS A 260 1.25 -20.63 16.22
CA HIS A 260 1.51 -20.18 17.58
C HIS A 260 0.23 -19.77 18.32
N SER A 261 -0.78 -19.31 17.57
CA SER A 261 -2.10 -18.97 18.13
C SER A 261 -2.93 -20.20 18.48
N GLN A 262 -2.93 -21.24 17.63
CA GLN A 262 -3.67 -22.48 17.93
C GLN A 262 -3.06 -23.27 19.09
N GLY A 263 -1.73 -23.25 19.26
CA GLY A 263 -1.05 -23.89 20.40
C GLY A 263 -1.32 -23.25 21.77
N ARG A 264 -2.03 -22.12 21.83
CA ARG A 264 -2.45 -21.44 23.08
C ARG A 264 -3.89 -21.72 23.50
N VAL A 265 -4.76 -22.20 22.60
CA VAL A 265 -6.22 -22.26 22.83
C VAL A 265 -6.72 -23.65 23.20
N GLY A 266 -5.87 -24.68 23.26
CA GLY A 266 -6.32 -25.97 23.78
C GLY A 266 -5.29 -27.06 23.65
N THR A 267 -4.46 -27.21 24.67
CA THR A 267 -3.96 -28.47 25.24
C THR A 267 -2.83 -28.12 26.20
N GLU A 268 -3.00 -28.44 27.48
CA GLU A 268 -1.86 -28.65 28.37
C GLU A 268 -1.01 -29.75 27.73
N MET A 269 0.14 -29.39 27.15
CA MET A 269 1.11 -30.38 26.71
C MET A 269 2.13 -30.64 27.82
N PRO A 270 2.48 -31.92 28.06
CA PRO A 270 3.46 -32.30 29.07
C PRO A 270 4.87 -31.79 28.72
N ALA A 271 5.63 -31.45 29.77
CA ALA A 271 6.89 -30.72 29.76
C ALA A 271 8.12 -31.44 29.14
N THR A 272 7.95 -32.27 28.10
CA THR A 272 9.04 -33.09 27.53
C THR A 272 9.22 -33.02 26.01
N ALA A 273 8.59 -32.08 25.30
CA ALA A 273 8.88 -31.84 23.88
C ALA A 273 9.99 -30.78 23.69
N LYS A 274 11.24 -31.20 23.89
CA LYS A 274 12.44 -30.41 23.54
C LYS A 274 12.54 -30.22 22.01
N ALA A 275 12.61 -28.95 21.60
CA ALA A 275 13.41 -28.40 20.51
C ALA A 275 13.69 -29.33 19.31
N THR A 276 12.68 -29.58 18.48
CA THR A 276 12.88 -29.73 17.04
C THR A 276 12.34 -28.47 16.38
N GLY A 277 13.08 -27.90 15.42
CA GLY A 277 12.73 -26.63 14.75
C GLY A 277 11.31 -26.63 14.16
N PRO A 278 10.80 -25.51 13.63
CA PRO A 278 9.39 -25.40 13.22
C PRO A 278 9.07 -26.44 12.13
N VAL A 279 8.52 -27.60 12.54
CA VAL A 279 8.08 -28.64 11.63
C VAL A 279 6.75 -28.17 11.05
N LEU A 280 6.78 -27.64 9.84
CA LEU A 280 5.57 -27.27 9.10
C LEU A 280 4.66 -28.51 9.02
N SER A 281 3.39 -28.36 9.41
CA SER A 281 2.43 -29.45 9.33
C SER A 281 2.27 -29.91 7.86
N PRO A 282 1.90 -31.17 7.59
CA PRO A 282 1.70 -31.65 6.21
C PRO A 282 0.68 -30.81 5.43
N LEU A 283 -0.35 -30.27 6.08
CA LEU A 283 -1.29 -29.32 5.46
C LEU A 283 -0.61 -28.01 5.06
N GLN A 284 0.30 -27.47 5.88
CA GLN A 284 1.01 -26.21 5.56
C GLN A 284 1.98 -26.36 4.41
N ARG A 285 2.65 -27.51 4.31
CA ARG A 285 3.46 -27.84 3.13
C ARG A 285 2.60 -27.89 1.87
N LEU A 286 1.37 -28.40 1.98
CA LEU A 286 0.42 -28.41 0.87
C LEU A 286 -0.06 -27.00 0.50
N TYR A 287 -0.36 -26.13 1.48
CA TYR A 287 -0.72 -24.73 1.21
C TYR A 287 0.44 -23.96 0.56
N LEU A 288 1.66 -24.16 1.05
CA LEU A 288 2.85 -23.50 0.53
C LEU A 288 3.20 -24.00 -0.88
N ALA A 289 3.04 -25.30 -1.13
CA ALA A 289 3.18 -25.89 -2.47
C ALA A 289 2.08 -25.41 -3.43
N GLY A 290 0.83 -25.31 -2.98
CA GLY A 290 -0.28 -24.76 -3.76
C GLY A 290 -0.10 -23.29 -4.10
N LEU A 291 0.40 -22.50 -3.15
CA LEU A 291 0.79 -21.10 -3.37
C LEU A 291 1.90 -21.02 -4.41
N LEU A 292 2.97 -21.81 -4.26
CA LEU A 292 4.09 -21.80 -5.19
C LEU A 292 3.63 -22.18 -6.61
N ALA A 293 2.75 -23.19 -6.73
CA ALA A 293 2.12 -23.54 -8.00
C ALA A 293 1.28 -22.40 -8.59
N LEU A 294 0.56 -21.63 -7.76
CA LEU A 294 -0.20 -20.46 -8.18
C LEU A 294 0.68 -19.27 -8.58
N LEU A 295 1.88 -19.14 -8.00
CA LEU A 295 2.82 -18.06 -8.31
C LEU A 295 3.64 -18.31 -9.58
N ILE A 296 3.81 -19.56 -10.03
CA ILE A 296 4.57 -19.88 -11.25
C ILE A 296 4.08 -19.09 -12.48
N PRO A 297 2.77 -19.05 -12.81
CA PRO A 297 2.28 -18.23 -13.92
C PRO A 297 2.49 -16.73 -13.71
N THR A 298 2.52 -16.27 -12.45
CA THR A 298 2.70 -14.84 -12.12
C THR A 298 4.13 -14.35 -12.29
N ILE A 299 5.10 -15.25 -12.50
CA ILE A 299 6.49 -14.87 -12.80
C ILE A 299 6.56 -13.99 -14.06
N PHE A 300 5.74 -14.29 -15.06
CA PHE A 300 5.66 -13.53 -16.31
C PHE A 300 4.67 -12.35 -16.25
N ALA A 301 4.00 -12.19 -15.10
CA ALA A 301 3.01 -11.14 -14.88
C ALA A 301 3.30 -10.42 -13.56
N PRO A 302 4.38 -9.61 -13.48
CA PRO A 302 4.81 -8.95 -12.25
C PRO A 302 3.74 -8.04 -11.64
N ALA A 303 2.81 -7.51 -12.43
CA ALA A 303 1.70 -6.71 -11.91
C ALA A 303 0.72 -7.53 -11.02
N LEU A 304 0.51 -8.81 -11.35
CA LEU A 304 -0.31 -9.71 -10.54
C LEU A 304 0.38 -10.06 -9.22
N SER A 305 1.68 -10.35 -9.25
CA SER A 305 2.43 -10.61 -8.02
C SER A 305 2.55 -9.36 -7.13
N ALA A 306 2.74 -8.17 -7.72
CA ALA A 306 2.72 -6.92 -6.96
C ALA A 306 1.38 -6.66 -6.27
N THR A 307 0.25 -6.88 -6.96
CA THR A 307 -1.08 -6.69 -6.35
C THR A 307 -1.40 -7.71 -5.27
N LEU A 308 -1.02 -8.98 -5.45
CA LEU A 308 -1.14 -9.98 -4.40
C LEU A 308 -0.32 -9.61 -3.17
N LEU A 309 0.89 -9.07 -3.36
CA LEU A 309 1.74 -8.62 -2.26
C LEU A 309 1.07 -7.47 -1.50
N CYS A 310 0.58 -6.46 -2.22
CA CYS A 310 -0.19 -5.36 -1.63
C CYS A 310 -1.40 -5.86 -0.84
N LEU A 311 -2.15 -6.82 -1.40
CA LEU A 311 -3.35 -7.36 -0.77
C LEU A 311 -3.01 -8.05 0.56
N LEU A 312 -1.99 -8.90 0.58
CA LEU A 312 -1.58 -9.61 1.78
C LEU A 312 -0.97 -8.68 2.84
N LEU A 313 -0.17 -7.69 2.44
CA LEU A 313 0.38 -6.70 3.36
C LEU A 313 -0.71 -5.80 3.96
N ALA A 314 -1.65 -5.34 3.15
CA ALA A 314 -2.77 -4.53 3.63
C ALA A 314 -3.68 -5.34 4.57
N TRP A 315 -3.93 -6.60 4.26
CA TRP A 315 -4.66 -7.50 5.14
C TRP A 315 -3.92 -7.75 6.46
N LYS A 316 -2.61 -8.03 6.41
CA LYS A 316 -1.76 -8.23 7.60
C LYS A 316 -1.76 -7.02 8.52
N ALA A 317 -1.74 -5.82 7.95
CA ALA A 317 -1.77 -4.56 8.69
C ALA A 317 -3.19 -4.12 9.13
N GLY A 318 -4.24 -4.88 8.77
CA GLY A 318 -5.63 -4.48 9.03
C GLY A 318 -6.09 -3.22 8.25
N TYR A 319 -5.38 -2.83 7.20
CA TYR A 319 -5.59 -1.58 6.48
C TYR A 319 -6.67 -1.71 5.39
N ARG A 320 -7.93 -1.40 5.75
CA ARG A 320 -9.12 -1.63 4.91
C ARG A 320 -9.07 -0.94 3.55
N THR A 321 -8.66 0.32 3.49
CA THR A 321 -8.57 1.10 2.23
C THR A 321 -7.47 0.54 1.32
N GLY A 322 -6.33 0.14 1.87
CA GLY A 322 -5.27 -0.54 1.10
C GLY A 322 -5.74 -1.88 0.55
N THR A 323 -6.51 -2.65 1.33
CA THR A 323 -7.12 -3.90 0.86
C THR A 323 -8.08 -3.64 -0.29
N ALA A 324 -8.97 -2.66 -0.17
CA ALA A 324 -9.90 -2.28 -1.25
C ALA A 324 -9.13 -1.87 -2.52
N LEU A 325 -8.10 -1.03 -2.38
CA LEU A 325 -7.26 -0.60 -3.51
C LEU A 325 -6.55 -1.78 -4.18
N ALA A 326 -5.99 -2.70 -3.39
CA ALA A 326 -5.35 -3.91 -3.90
C ALA A 326 -6.33 -4.85 -4.62
N VAL A 327 -7.57 -5.00 -4.11
CA VAL A 327 -8.62 -5.78 -4.78
C VAL A 327 -9.02 -5.16 -6.12
N ILE A 328 -9.24 -3.83 -6.16
CA ILE A 328 -9.56 -3.12 -7.41
C ILE A 328 -8.43 -3.29 -8.43
N ALA A 329 -7.18 -3.12 -8.00
CA ALA A 329 -6.01 -3.29 -8.84
C ALA A 329 -5.84 -4.74 -9.32
N LEU A 330 -6.12 -5.73 -8.46
CA LEU A 330 -6.08 -7.14 -8.81
C LEU A 330 -7.11 -7.47 -9.89
N ILE A 331 -8.36 -7.00 -9.74
CA ILE A 331 -9.40 -7.16 -10.77
C ILE A 331 -8.92 -6.55 -12.09
N TYR A 332 -8.43 -5.30 -12.05
CA TYR A 332 -7.92 -4.62 -13.24
C TYR A 332 -6.77 -5.38 -13.93
N PHE A 333 -5.77 -5.84 -13.20
CA PHE A 333 -4.63 -6.55 -13.80
C PHE A 333 -4.97 -7.96 -14.27
N ILE A 334 -5.90 -8.66 -13.61
CA ILE A 334 -6.43 -9.93 -14.12
C ILE A 334 -7.16 -9.68 -15.44
N SER A 335 -8.02 -8.66 -15.51
CA SER A 335 -8.71 -8.29 -16.75
C SER A 335 -7.73 -7.94 -17.85
N ARG A 336 -6.73 -7.10 -17.56
CA ARG A 336 -5.71 -6.71 -18.54
C ARG A 336 -4.88 -7.89 -19.01
N TYR A 337 -4.43 -8.75 -18.09
CA TYR A 337 -3.71 -9.98 -18.42
C TYR A 337 -4.53 -10.90 -19.34
N TYR A 338 -5.83 -11.06 -19.06
CA TYR A 338 -6.75 -11.83 -19.89
C TYR A 338 -6.90 -11.27 -21.31
N TYR A 339 -6.98 -9.94 -21.46
CA TYR A 339 -7.10 -9.30 -22.77
C TYR A 339 -5.79 -9.36 -23.57
N ASP A 340 -4.67 -9.13 -22.91
CA ASP A 340 -3.34 -9.12 -23.54
C ASP A 340 -2.85 -10.51 -23.96
N MET A 341 -3.42 -11.59 -23.41
CA MET A 341 -3.16 -12.94 -23.92
C MET A 341 -3.59 -13.03 -25.40
N ASN A 342 -2.63 -13.21 -26.30
CA ASN A 342 -2.87 -13.39 -27.74
C ASN A 342 -3.36 -14.82 -28.07
N LEU A 343 -4.37 -15.28 -27.35
CA LEU A 343 -5.01 -16.57 -27.52
C LEU A 343 -6.31 -16.40 -28.31
N SER A 344 -6.70 -17.42 -29.07
CA SER A 344 -8.02 -17.43 -29.70
C SER A 344 -9.11 -17.30 -28.64
N LEU A 345 -10.25 -16.69 -29.00
CA LEU A 345 -11.41 -16.59 -28.10
C LEU A 345 -11.86 -17.98 -27.59
N LEU A 346 -11.71 -19.02 -28.44
CA LEU A 346 -11.99 -20.40 -28.06
C LEU A 346 -11.06 -20.89 -26.95
N THR A 347 -9.74 -20.69 -27.09
CA THR A 347 -8.76 -21.09 -26.08
C THR A 347 -8.99 -20.34 -24.77
N LYS A 348 -9.30 -19.04 -24.83
CA LYS A 348 -9.65 -18.25 -23.64
C LYS A 348 -10.88 -18.80 -22.93
N SER A 349 -11.94 -19.15 -23.68
CA SER A 349 -13.16 -19.75 -23.16
C SER A 349 -12.89 -21.10 -22.49
N ILE A 350 -12.13 -21.99 -23.13
CA ILE A 350 -11.76 -23.30 -22.55
C ILE A 350 -11.00 -23.10 -21.23
N ILE A 351 -9.99 -22.22 -21.19
CA ILE A 351 -9.23 -21.94 -19.96
C ILE A 351 -10.15 -21.43 -18.85
N LEU A 352 -11.09 -20.53 -19.16
CA LEU A 352 -12.04 -19.99 -18.19
C LEU A 352 -13.03 -21.04 -17.68
N SER A 353 -13.58 -21.88 -18.58
CA SER A 353 -14.46 -22.98 -18.23
C SER A 353 -13.75 -24.04 -17.39
N THR A 354 -12.51 -24.40 -17.72
CA THR A 354 -11.72 -25.38 -16.97
C THR A 354 -11.32 -24.84 -15.59
N SER A 355 -10.84 -23.59 -15.51
CA SER A 355 -10.48 -22.98 -14.23
C SER A 355 -11.71 -22.77 -13.33
N GLY A 356 -12.84 -22.33 -13.89
CA GLY A 356 -14.12 -22.25 -13.17
C GLY A 356 -14.59 -23.61 -12.66
N GLY A 357 -14.48 -24.66 -13.48
CA GLY A 357 -14.78 -26.04 -13.07
C GLY A 357 -13.87 -26.52 -11.93
N LEU A 358 -12.57 -26.22 -12.00
CA LEU A 358 -11.60 -26.50 -10.93
C LEU A 358 -11.95 -25.78 -9.62
N PHE A 359 -12.34 -24.50 -9.68
CA PHE A 359 -12.78 -23.76 -8.50
C PHE A 359 -14.05 -24.34 -7.89
N LEU A 360 -15.03 -24.72 -8.71
CA LEU A 360 -16.25 -25.39 -8.23
C LEU A 360 -15.96 -26.74 -7.59
N ALA A 361 -15.05 -27.53 -8.18
CA ALA A 361 -14.60 -28.80 -7.61
C ALA A 361 -13.88 -28.60 -6.28
N ALA A 362 -12.96 -27.63 -6.22
CA ALA A 362 -12.25 -27.27 -4.98
C ALA A 362 -13.24 -26.81 -3.90
N TRP A 363 -14.23 -25.97 -4.25
CA TRP A 363 -15.28 -25.54 -3.34
C TRP A 363 -16.14 -26.71 -2.85
N ALA A 364 -16.55 -27.62 -3.73
CA ALA A 364 -17.33 -28.80 -3.36
C ALA A 364 -16.55 -29.72 -2.40
N LEU A 365 -15.25 -29.91 -2.64
CA LEU A 365 -14.36 -30.65 -1.74
C LEU A 365 -14.17 -29.95 -0.39
N LEU A 366 -13.98 -28.62 -0.39
CA LEU A 366 -13.86 -27.84 0.84
C LEU A 366 -15.14 -27.94 1.68
N ARG A 367 -16.30 -27.78 1.04
CA ARG A 367 -17.61 -27.86 1.68
C ARG A 367 -17.85 -29.22 2.31
N LYS A 368 -17.50 -30.31 1.60
CA LYS A 368 -17.61 -31.68 2.12
C LYS A 368 -16.73 -31.91 3.35
N LYS A 369 -15.55 -31.28 3.38
CA LYS A 369 -14.61 -31.39 4.51
C LYS A 369 -15.05 -30.56 5.71
N ILE A 370 -15.59 -29.36 5.48
CA ILE A 370 -16.17 -28.51 6.53
C ILE A 370 -17.38 -29.20 7.17
N SER A 371 -18.30 -29.77 6.39
CA SER A 371 -19.47 -30.47 6.95
C SER A 371 -19.07 -31.72 7.75
N SER A 372 -18.02 -32.43 7.33
CA SER A 372 -17.48 -33.58 8.06
C SER A 372 -16.86 -33.19 9.41
N HIS A 373 -16.33 -31.97 9.55
CA HIS A 373 -15.82 -31.44 10.82
C HIS A 373 -16.94 -30.97 11.75
N GLU A 374 -18.08 -30.52 11.22
CA GLU A 374 -19.27 -30.20 12.02
C GLU A 374 -19.97 -31.47 12.56
N THR A 375 -19.91 -32.59 11.84
CA THR A 375 -20.54 -33.85 12.31
C THR A 375 -19.69 -34.63 13.33
N THR A 376 -18.41 -34.26 13.51
CA THR A 376 -17.47 -34.91 14.45
C THR A 376 -17.17 -34.08 15.69
N ALA A 377 -17.64 -32.84 15.76
CA ALA A 377 -17.66 -32.08 17.01
C ALA A 377 -18.77 -32.65 17.92
N PRO A 378 -18.47 -33.14 19.14
CA PRO A 378 -19.50 -33.57 20.06
C PRO A 378 -20.36 -32.35 20.41
N GLY A 379 -21.66 -32.43 20.10
CA GLY A 379 -22.60 -31.36 20.43
C GLY A 379 -22.66 -31.12 21.95
N PRO A 380 -22.95 -29.88 22.39
CA PRO A 380 -23.25 -29.61 23.79
C PRO A 380 -24.62 -30.21 24.09
N GLY A 381 -24.67 -31.48 24.46
CA GLY A 381 -25.91 -32.19 24.74
C GLY A 381 -25.71 -33.70 24.77
N GLY A 382 -25.21 -34.20 25.90
CA GLY A 382 -24.97 -35.63 26.07
C GLY A 382 -24.57 -36.02 27.50
N ARG A 383 -25.53 -35.84 28.42
CA ARG A 383 -25.56 -36.15 29.87
C ARG A 383 -25.04 -35.07 30.82
#